data_AF-A0A5C9CMS5-F1
#
_entry.id   AF-A0A5C9CMS5-F1
#
_cell.length_a   1.000
_cell.length_b   1.000
_cell.length_c   1.000
_cell.angle_alpha   90.00
_cell.angle_beta   90.00
_cell.angle_gamma   90.00
#
_symmetry.space_group_name_H-M   'P 1'
#
loop_
_entity.id
_entity.type
_entity.pdbx_description
1 polymer ?
#
loop_
_entity_poly.entity_id
_entity_poly.type
_entity_poly.pdbx_seq_one_letter_code
_entity_poly.pdbx_strand_id
1 'polypeptide(L)' 'MADKIDFTRAYSVPRSPSNARLSWIKRRARCIAMAFQVNRREAVASAAGDWHMFNPTATQH' A
#
# COMPACT_ATOMS: atom_id res chain seq x y z
N MET A 1 10.97 -36.87 9.55
CA MET A 1 10.88 -36.27 8.21
C MET A 1 10.31 -34.87 8.38
N ALA A 2 11.15 -33.84 8.23
CA ALA A 2 10.78 -32.46 8.54
C ALA A 2 9.89 -31.88 7.43
N ASP A 3 8.71 -31.40 7.83
CA ASP A 3 7.77 -30.64 7.01
C ASP A 3 8.49 -29.41 6.46
N LYS A 4 8.75 -29.38 5.16
CA LYS A 4 9.35 -28.23 4.48
C LYS A 4 8.29 -27.13 4.45
N ILE A 5 8.35 -26.23 5.43
CA ILE A 5 7.56 -24.99 5.40
C ILE A 5 7.87 -24.26 4.09
N ASP A 6 6.90 -24.23 3.19
CA ASP A 6 6.94 -23.47 1.94
C ASP A 6 6.99 -21.96 2.25
N PHE A 7 8.21 -21.44 2.38
CA PHE A 7 8.49 -20.03 2.66
C PHE A 7 8.07 -19.08 1.52
N THR A 8 7.69 -19.65 0.37
CA THR A 8 7.19 -18.94 -0.82
C THR A 8 5.76 -18.44 -0.68
N ARG A 9 4.99 -18.91 0.32
CA ARG A 9 3.57 -18.53 0.50
C ARG A 9 3.36 -17.21 1.27
N ALA A 10 4.38 -16.69 1.95
CA ALA A 10 4.30 -15.44 2.71
C ALA A 10 4.58 -14.18 1.86
N TYR A 11 5.22 -14.34 0.70
CA TYR A 11 5.57 -13.25 -0.20
C TYR A 11 4.95 -13.46 -1.57
N SER A 12 3.63 -13.63 -1.61
CA SER A 12 2.87 -13.40 -2.84
C SER A 12 3.09 -11.94 -3.25
N VAL A 13 4.15 -11.75 -4.03
CA VAL A 13 4.52 -10.53 -4.73
C VAL A 13 3.23 -10.00 -5.35
N PRO A 14 2.82 -8.74 -5.11
CA PRO A 14 1.66 -8.22 -5.78
C PRO A 14 1.99 -8.12 -7.27
N ARG A 15 1.62 -9.14 -8.05
CA ARG A 15 1.84 -9.27 -9.50
C ARG A 15 1.06 -8.24 -10.34
N SER A 16 0.58 -7.16 -9.72
CA SER A 16 -0.16 -6.12 -10.41
C SER A 16 0.19 -4.74 -9.84
N PRO A 17 0.65 -3.77 -10.66
CA PRO A 17 1.00 -2.43 -10.20
C PRO A 17 -0.17 -1.73 -9.48
N SER A 18 -1.40 -2.09 -9.85
CA SER A 18 -2.65 -1.66 -9.20
C SER A 18 -2.76 -2.11 -7.74
N ASN A 19 -2.26 -3.30 -7.40
CA ASN A 19 -2.29 -3.84 -6.03
C ASN A 19 -1.20 -3.21 -5.14
N ALA A 20 -0.06 -2.85 -5.71
CA ALA A 20 0.99 -2.12 -5.00
C ALA A 20 0.52 -0.72 -4.59
N ARG A 21 -0.10 0.02 -5.51
CA ARG A 21 -0.70 1.34 -5.23
C ARG A 21 -1.75 1.27 -4.12
N LEU A 22 -2.73 0.37 -4.23
CA LEU A 22 -3.80 0.25 -3.25
C LEU A 22 -3.29 -0.17 -1.86
N SER A 23 -2.30 -1.06 -1.79
CA SER A 23 -1.73 -1.50 -0.52
C SER A 23 -0.93 -0.39 0.18
N TRP A 24 -0.17 0.41 -0.58
CA TRP A 24 0.54 1.56 -0.06
C TRP A 24 -0.44 2.64 0.43
N ILE A 25 -1.45 2.99 -0.37
CA ILE A 25 -2.46 3.99 0.00
C ILE A 25 -3.16 3.58 1.30
N LYS A 26 -3.54 2.29 1.45
CA LYS A 26 -4.14 1.78 2.70
C LYS A 26 -3.21 1.89 3.90
N ARG A 27 -1.90 1.72 3.71
CA ARG A 27 -0.91 1.88 4.78
C ARG A 27 -0.76 3.35 5.16
N ARG A 28 -0.55 4.23 4.17
CA ARG A 28 -0.39 5.67 4.37
C ARG A 28 -1.64 6.31 4.99
N ALA A 29 -2.83 5.95 4.51
CA ALA A 29 -4.09 6.43 5.06
C ALA A 29 -4.27 6.08 6.54
N ARG A 30 -3.83 4.89 7.00
CA ARG A 30 -3.86 4.56 8.43
C ARG A 30 -2.97 5.47 9.26
N CYS A 31 -1.77 5.77 8.77
CA CYS A 31 -0.86 6.71 9.44
C CYS A 31 -1.46 8.11 9.50
N ILE A 32 -2.06 8.60 8.42
CA ILE A 32 -2.72 9.93 8.36
C ILE A 32 -3.90 9.99 9.33
N ALA A 33 -4.78 8.98 9.30
CA ALA A 33 -5.93 8.92 10.20
C ALA A 33 -5.52 8.93 11.68
N MET A 34 -4.44 8.22 12.04
CA MET A 34 -3.92 8.20 13.41
C MET A 34 -3.26 9.52 13.81
N ALA A 35 -2.43 10.10 12.93
CA ALA A 35 -1.66 11.31 13.24
C ALA A 35 -2.53 12.56 13.32
N PHE A 36 -3.52 12.69 12.44
CA PHE A 36 -4.36 13.88 12.32
C PHE A 36 -5.77 13.69 12.87
N GLN A 37 -6.09 12.51 13.44
CA GLN A 37 -7.43 12.15 13.95
C GLN A 37 -8.57 12.42 12.93
N VAL A 38 -8.26 12.29 11.63
CA VAL A 38 -9.21 12.52 10.54
C VAL A 38 -9.98 11.26 10.19
N ASN A 39 -11.11 11.42 9.52
CA ASN A 39 -11.90 10.27 9.10
C ASN A 39 -11.17 9.46 8.01
N ARG A 40 -11.54 8.18 7.89
CA ARG A 40 -10.89 7.25 6.96
C ARG A 40 -10.99 7.72 5.50
N ARG A 41 -12.07 8.41 5.13
CA ARG A 41 -12.33 8.84 3.75
C ARG A 41 -11.37 9.98 3.36
N GLU A 42 -11.20 10.96 4.23
CA GLU A 42 -10.22 12.05 4.10
C GLU A 42 -8.80 11.50 4.07
N ALA A 43 -8.46 10.59 4.99
CA ALA A 43 -7.12 10.01 5.02
C ALA A 43 -6.75 9.24 3.74
N VAL A 44 -7.72 8.54 3.14
CA VAL A 44 -7.54 7.84 1.85
C VAL A 44 -7.39 8.83 0.70
N ALA A 45 -8.17 9.91 0.68
CA ALA A 45 -8.05 10.94 -0.34
C ALA A 45 -6.66 11.61 -0.30
N SER A 46 -6.18 11.97 0.89
CA SER A 46 -4.83 12.52 1.08
C SER A 46 -3.74 11.52 0.68
N ALA A 47 -3.85 10.26 1.14
CA ALA A 47 -2.89 9.21 0.77
C ALA A 47 -2.87 8.91 -0.74
N ALA A 48 -4.01 9.02 -1.43
CA ALA A 48 -4.07 8.83 -2.88
C ALA A 48 -3.34 9.96 -3.63
N GLY A 49 -3.42 11.19 -3.13
CA GLY A 49 -2.63 12.33 -3.63
C GLY A 49 -1.13 12.15 -3.38
N ASP A 50 -0.76 11.71 -2.17
CA ASP A 50 0.63 11.45 -1.79
C ASP A 50 1.29 10.41 -2.72
N TRP A 51 0.54 9.41 -3.20
CA TRP A 51 1.09 8.32 -4.02
C TRP A 51 1.94 8.82 -5.19
N HIS A 52 1.48 9.85 -5.91
CA HIS A 52 2.19 10.40 -7.07
C HIS A 52 3.45 11.18 -6.68
N MET A 53 3.49 11.78 -5.50
CA MET A 53 4.68 12.46 -4.98
C MET A 53 5.76 11.47 -4.54
N PHE A 54 5.36 10.34 -3.93
CA PHE A 54 6.28 9.33 -3.42
C PHE A 54 6.63 8.24 -4.45
N ASN A 55 5.88 8.14 -5.55
CA ASN A 55 6.10 7.18 -6.64
C ASN A 55 6.00 7.88 -8.00
N PRO A 56 6.93 8.81 -8.32
CA PRO A 56 6.88 9.60 -9.55
C PRO A 56 6.95 8.74 -10.82
N THR A 57 7.66 7.60 -10.76
CA THR A 57 7.79 6.62 -11.85
C THR A 57 6.51 5.85 -12.15
N ALA A 58 5.53 5.84 -11.24
CA ALA A 58 4.25 5.16 -11.45
C ALA A 58 3.31 5.91 -12.42
N THR A 59 3.70 7.10 -12.89
CA THR A 59 2.87 7.98 -13.74
C THR A 59 3.25 7.91 -15.23
N GLN A 60 4.21 7.07 -15.63
CA GLN A 60 4.78 7.07 -16.99
C GLN A 60 4.23 6.00 -17.97
N HIS A 61 3.00 5.53 -17.80
CA HIS A 61 2.36 4.61 -18.77
C HIS A 61 0.97 5.07 -19.19
#